data_AF-A0A3N5QBC1-F1
#
_entry.id   AF-A0A3N5QBC1-F1
#
_cell.length_a   1.000
_cell.length_b   1.000
_cell.length_c   1.000
_cell.angle_alpha   90.00
_cell.angle_beta   90.00
_cell.angle_gamma   90.00
#
_symmetry.space_group_name_H-M   'P 1'
#
loop_
_entity.id
_entity.type
_entity.pdbx_description
1 polymer ?
#
loop_
_entity_poly.entity_id
_entity_poly.type
_entity_poly.pdbx_seq_one_letter_code
_entity_poly.pdbx_strand_id
1 'polypeptide(L)'
;EAKLSPFHFVRAFARVTGLTPHRYVMRARLRGAAVRLATNDARVVDVALNSGFRDVSSFNHAFRRELGATPRQHRERFRRARQVRAAGT
;
A
#
# COMPACT_ATOMS: atom_id res chain seq x y z
N GLU A 1 -20.31 -10.74 17.43
CA GLU A 1 -19.87 -9.33 17.43
C GLU A 1 -19.05 -9.06 18.69
N ALA A 2 -17.87 -8.44 18.57
CA ALA A 2 -16.99 -8.20 19.71
C ALA A 2 -17.44 -6.96 20.49
N LYS A 3 -17.86 -7.13 21.76
CA LYS A 3 -18.34 -6.06 22.66
C LYS A 3 -17.21 -5.19 23.25
N LEU A 4 -16.30 -4.69 22.42
CA LEU A 4 -15.30 -3.72 22.84
C LEU A 4 -15.78 -2.31 22.50
N SER A 5 -15.85 -1.43 23.50
CA SER A 5 -15.94 0.01 23.26
C SER A 5 -14.83 0.43 22.27
N PRO A 6 -15.08 1.37 21.34
CA PRO A 6 -14.10 1.81 20.35
C PRO A 6 -12.73 2.18 20.96
N PHE A 7 -12.72 2.79 22.14
CA PHE A 7 -11.49 3.13 22.87
C PHE A 7 -10.72 1.89 23.35
N HIS A 8 -11.42 0.89 23.88
CA HIS A 8 -10.81 -0.37 24.29
C HIS A 8 -10.25 -1.14 23.09
N PHE A 9 -10.96 -1.13 21.96
CA PHE A 9 -10.46 -1.72 20.71
C PHE A 9 -9.18 -1.02 20.23
N VAL A 10 -9.18 0.32 20.14
CA VAL A 10 -7.99 1.07 19.70
C VAL A 10 -6.79 0.78 20.60
N ARG A 11 -6.98 0.78 21.93
CA ARG A 11 -5.89 0.49 22.88
C ARG A 11 -5.40 -0.96 22.77
N ALA A 12 -6.31 -1.93 22.71
CA ALA A 12 -5.96 -3.33 22.56
C ALA A 12 -5.24 -3.61 21.23
N PHE A 13 -5.73 -3.02 20.14
CA PHE A 13 -5.14 -3.14 18.80
C PHE A 13 -3.74 -2.53 18.76
N ALA A 14 -3.56 -1.33 19.31
CA ALA A 14 -2.26 -0.67 19.38
C ALA A 14 -1.27 -1.46 20.26
N ARG A 15 -1.73 -2.08 21.35
CA ARG A 15 -0.89 -2.94 22.21
C ARG A 15 -0.35 -4.15 21.45
N VAL A 16 -1.13 -4.73 20.53
CA VAL A 16 -0.72 -5.92 19.76
C VAL A 16 0.09 -5.55 18.51
N THR A 17 -0.28 -4.48 17.80
CA THR A 17 0.30 -4.14 16.49
C THR A 17 1.32 -3.01 16.51
N GLY A 18 1.42 -2.26 17.62
CA GLY A 18 2.19 -1.02 17.71
C GLY A 18 1.62 0.14 16.89
N LEU A 19 0.44 -0.02 16.26
CA LEU A 19 -0.15 0.94 15.35
C LEU A 19 -1.59 1.26 15.74
N THR A 20 -2.05 2.46 15.39
CA THR A 20 -3.49 2.72 15.39
C THR A 20 -4.17 1.90 14.29
N PRO A 21 -5.44 1.50 14.46
CA PRO A 21 -6.19 0.76 13.43
C PRO A 21 -6.15 1.45 12.06
N HIS A 22 -6.32 2.77 12.04
CA HIS A 22 -6.24 3.56 10.81
C HIS A 22 -4.88 3.43 10.11
N ARG A 23 -3.76 3.55 10.86
CA ARG A 23 -2.42 3.39 10.28
C ARG A 23 -2.22 1.97 9.75
N TYR A 24 -2.68 0.96 10.48
CA TYR A 24 -2.56 -0.44 10.04
C TYR A 24 -3.29 -0.69 8.72
N VAL A 25 -4.56 -0.28 8.63
CA VAL A 25 -5.35 -0.39 7.40
C VAL A 25 -4.67 0.39 6.27
N MET A 26 -4.13 1.57 6.55
CA MET A 26 -3.44 2.34 5.52
C MET A 26 -2.18 1.67 4.98
N ARG A 27 -1.38 1.05 5.85
CA ARG A 27 -0.24 0.24 5.43
C ARG A 27 -0.68 -0.94 4.57
N ALA A 28 -1.74 -1.64 4.98
CA ALA A 28 -2.27 -2.77 4.22
C ALA A 28 -2.75 -2.33 2.82
N ARG A 29 -3.47 -1.20 2.70
CA ARG A 29 -3.90 -0.65 1.41
C ARG A 29 -2.72 -0.26 0.51
N LEU A 30 -1.69 0.37 1.07
CA LEU A 30 -0.47 0.72 0.31
C LEU A 30 0.28 -0.51 -0.19
N ARG A 31 0.38 -1.58 0.63
CA ARG A 31 0.97 -2.85 0.19
C ARG A 31 0.15 -3.52 -0.91
N GLY A 32 -1.17 -3.52 -0.80
CA GLY A 32 -2.04 -4.01 -1.87
C GLY A 32 -1.91 -3.19 -3.16
N ALA A 33 -1.76 -1.86 -3.04
CA ALA A 33 -1.47 -0.99 -4.17
C ALA A 33 -0.13 -1.35 -4.84
N ALA A 34 0.91 -1.64 -4.05
CA ALA A 34 2.22 -2.04 -4.55
C ALA A 34 2.14 -3.32 -5.39
N VAL A 35 1.41 -4.34 -4.89
CA VAL A 35 1.17 -5.58 -5.63
C VAL A 35 0.49 -5.29 -6.96
N ARG A 36 -0.59 -4.48 -6.97
CA ARG A 36 -1.29 -4.11 -8.21
C ARG A 36 -0.34 -3.42 -9.20
N LEU A 37 0.43 -2.44 -8.75
CA LEU A 37 1.39 -1.71 -9.60
C LEU A 37 2.50 -2.61 -10.18
N ALA A 38 2.81 -3.73 -9.53
CA ALA A 38 3.82 -4.68 -9.96
C ALA A 38 3.26 -5.73 -10.93
N THR A 39 2.00 -6.13 -10.78
CA THR A 39 1.39 -7.22 -11.55
C THR A 39 0.61 -6.77 -12.78
N ASN A 40 0.13 -5.52 -12.81
CA ASN A 40 -0.68 -5.00 -13.91
C ASN A 40 -0.25 -3.60 -14.36
N ASP A 41 -0.81 -3.17 -15.50
CA ASP A 41 -0.56 -1.86 -16.09
C ASP A 41 -1.62 -0.81 -15.70
N ALA A 42 -2.36 -1.01 -14.59
CA ALA A 42 -3.38 -0.07 -14.13
C ALA A 42 -2.81 1.33 -13.95
N ARG A 43 -3.59 2.39 -14.18
CA ARG A 43 -3.07 3.76 -14.01
C ARG A 43 -2.82 4.03 -12.52
N VAL A 44 -1.77 4.81 -12.22
CA VAL A 44 -1.42 5.16 -10.83
C VAL A 44 -2.58 5.90 -10.14
N VAL A 45 -3.31 6.72 -10.90
CA VAL A 45 -4.51 7.43 -10.42
C VAL A 45 -5.58 6.43 -9.95
N ASP A 46 -5.92 5.45 -10.78
CA ASP A 46 -6.94 4.45 -10.46
C ASP A 46 -6.53 3.62 -9.23
N VAL A 47 -5.25 3.26 -9.13
CA VAL A 47 -4.71 2.54 -7.97
C VAL A 47 -4.80 3.40 -6.71
N ALA A 48 -4.53 4.70 -6.79
CA ALA A 48 -4.64 5.62 -5.66
C ALA A 48 -6.08 5.71 -5.14
N LEU A 49 -7.04 5.97 -6.04
CA LEU A 49 -8.46 6.10 -5.72
C LEU A 49 -9.01 4.79 -5.13
N ASN A 50 -8.70 3.65 -5.75
CA ASN A 50 -9.10 2.32 -5.26
C ASN A 50 -8.41 1.92 -3.94
N SER A 51 -7.37 2.64 -3.54
CA SER A 51 -6.70 2.45 -2.24
C SER A 51 -7.24 3.41 -1.16
N GLY A 52 -8.29 4.17 -1.48
CA GLY A 52 -8.98 5.08 -0.55
C GLY A 52 -8.33 6.44 -0.40
N PHE A 53 -7.51 6.87 -1.35
CA PHE A 53 -6.95 8.23 -1.38
C PHE A 53 -7.86 9.15 -2.20
N ARG A 54 -7.98 10.40 -1.77
CA ARG A 54 -8.76 11.43 -2.49
C ARG A 54 -8.01 11.97 -3.71
N ASP A 55 -6.69 11.91 -3.68
CA ASP A 55 -5.82 12.45 -4.71
C ASP A 55 -4.51 11.67 -4.81
N VAL A 56 -3.86 11.80 -5.98
CA VAL A 56 -2.65 11.05 -6.33
C VAL A 56 -1.42 11.59 -5.58
N SER A 57 -1.38 12.86 -5.23
CA SER A 57 -0.26 13.47 -4.51
C SER A 57 -0.15 12.89 -3.09
N SER A 58 -1.27 12.85 -2.37
CA SER A 58 -1.38 12.21 -1.05
C SER A 58 -0.99 10.74 -1.11
N PHE A 59 -1.44 10.02 -2.14
CA PHE A 59 -1.04 8.63 -2.38
C PHE A 59 0.47 8.51 -2.59
N ASN A 60 1.07 9.31 -3.49
CA ASN A 60 2.50 9.27 -3.78
C ASN A 60 3.35 9.51 -2.52
N HIS A 61 2.99 10.50 -1.71
CA HIS A 61 3.69 10.78 -0.44
C HIS A 61 3.55 9.61 0.55
N ALA A 62 2.34 9.09 0.74
CA ALA A 62 2.12 7.97 1.65
C ALA A 62 2.81 6.68 1.18
N PHE A 63 2.75 6.39 -0.11
CA PHE A 63 3.37 5.24 -0.74
C PHE A 63 4.89 5.29 -0.61
N ARG A 64 5.51 6.43 -0.93
CA ARG A 64 6.96 6.60 -0.76
C ARG A 64 7.38 6.46 0.71
N ARG A 65 6.61 7.01 1.63
CA ARG A 65 6.88 6.90 3.07
C ARG A 65 6.81 5.46 3.58
N GLU A 66 5.86 4.67 3.07
CA GLU A 66 5.67 3.27 3.52
C GLU A 66 6.59 2.27 2.79
N LEU A 67 6.90 2.50 1.51
CA LEU A 67 7.57 1.51 0.64
C LEU A 67 8.94 1.97 0.11
N GLY A 68 9.38 3.18 0.44
CA GLY A 68 10.71 3.70 0.12
C GLY A 68 10.91 4.17 -1.33
N ALA A 69 9.92 4.02 -2.21
CA ALA A 69 9.99 4.41 -3.62
C ALA A 69 8.67 5.03 -4.09
N THR A 70 8.69 5.80 -5.18
CA THR A 70 7.43 6.29 -5.78
C THR A 70 6.68 5.13 -6.47
N PRO A 71 5.36 5.24 -6.68
CA PRO A 71 4.58 4.23 -7.42
C PRO A 71 5.18 3.88 -8.80
N ARG A 72 5.66 4.90 -9.52
CA ARG A 72 6.31 4.72 -10.83
C ARG A 72 7.63 3.98 -10.70
N GLN A 73 8.50 4.38 -9.77
CA GLN A 73 9.77 3.68 -9.52
C GLN A 73 9.55 2.23 -9.12
N HIS A 74 8.55 1.96 -8.28
CA HIS A 74 8.18 0.61 -7.89
C HIS A 74 7.80 -0.22 -9.12
N ARG A 75 6.87 0.25 -9.96
CA ARG A 75 6.48 -0.43 -11.20
C ARG A 75 7.67 -0.75 -12.11
N GLU A 76 8.52 0.26 -12.37
CA GLU A 76 9.67 0.09 -13.26
C GLU A 76 10.65 -0.97 -12.73
N ARG A 77 10.86 -1.04 -11.41
CA ARG A 77 11.68 -2.08 -10.78
C ARG A 77 11.14 -3.49 -11.06
N PHE A 78 9.82 -3.68 -10.95
CA PHE A 78 9.20 -4.98 -11.21
C PHE A 78 9.16 -5.34 -12.70
N ARG A 79 8.95 -4.37 -13.58
CA ARG A 79 9.03 -4.58 -15.04
C ARG A 79 10.43 -5.04 -15.46
N ARG A 80 11.46 -4.35 -14.98
CA ARG A 80 12.87 -4.76 -15.23
C ARG A 80 13.15 -6.17 -14.70
N ALA A 81 12.74 -6.47 -13.46
CA ALA A 81 12.92 -7.80 -12.88
C ALA A 81 12.21 -8.91 -13.69
N ARG A 82 11.04 -8.62 -14.26
CA ARG A 82 10.32 -9.56 -15.15
C ARG A 82 11.04 -9.75 -16.48
N GLN A 83 11.56 -8.68 -17.08
CA GLN A 83 12.32 -8.76 -18.35
C GLN A 83 13.61 -9.56 -18.20
N VAL A 84 14.36 -9.35 -17.11
CA VAL A 84 15.59 -10.12 -16.83
C VAL A 84 15.28 -11.61 -16.68
N ARG A 85 14.18 -11.96 -16.02
CA ARG A 85 13.75 -13.37 -15.91
C ARG A 85 13.34 -13.97 -17.25
N ALA A 86 12.66 -13.21 -18.10
CA ALA A 86 12.23 -13.68 -19.41
C ALA A 86 13.40 -13.88 -20.39
N ALA A 87 14.45 -13.05 -20.31
CA ALA A 87 15.62 -13.13 -21.17
C ALA A 87 16.67 -14.19 -20.74
N GLY A 88 16.49 -14.82 -19.57
CA GLY A 88 17.38 -15.84 -19.02
C GLY A 88 16.89 -17.29 -19.20
N THR A 89 15.93 -17.50 -20.12
CA THR A 89 15.42 -18.82 -20.57
C THR A 89 15.69 -18.95 -22.06
#